data_AF-A0A8J2JPH0-F1
#
_entry.id   AF-A0A8J2JPH0-F1
#
_cell.length_a   1.000
_cell.length_b   1.000
_cell.length_c   1.000
_cell.angle_alpha   90.00
_cell.angle_beta   90.00
_cell.angle_gamma   90.00
#
_symmetry.space_group_name_H-M   'P 1'
#
loop_
_entity.id
_entity.type
_entity.pdbx_description
1 polymer ?
#
loop_
_entity_poly.entity_id
_entity_poly.type
_entity_poly.pdbx_seq_one_letter_code
_entity_poly.pdbx_strand_id
1 'polypeptide(L)'
;MCVILLHNFQFRENGFAVIPGFLSQTEVEELKDATKQLVSKYCRDMPISIFSGKKTEEGRTVLEDRDNYFLDSADKIRGFYEESAVVDGKVIVGDQEKALNKIGHALHKFEDAFRQVSFSPKVKEVVERLTTMKRPTVMQSMVIFKQPKVGGEVKPHQDASYLYTEPTSGSLLGFWIALDDANLENGCLYFTPASHQDGKLYQRYAYNIF
;
A
#
# COMPACT_ATOMS: atom_id res chain seq x y z
N MET A 1 22.48 -12.88 -13.23
CA MET A 1 21.71 -14.10 -13.52
C MET A 1 21.51 -15.01 -12.30
N CYS A 2 22.46 -15.12 -11.36
CA CYS A 2 22.34 -15.97 -10.15
C CYS A 2 21.47 -15.36 -9.02
N VAL A 3 21.50 -14.03 -8.83
CA VAL A 3 20.77 -13.35 -7.73
C VAL A 3 19.25 -13.54 -7.86
N ILE A 4 18.64 -13.29 -9.02
CA ILE A 4 17.18 -13.35 -9.15
C ILE A 4 16.62 -14.78 -9.05
N LEU A 5 17.41 -15.81 -9.37
CA LEU A 5 16.98 -17.21 -9.18
C LEU A 5 16.82 -17.58 -7.71
N LEU A 6 17.70 -17.08 -6.83
CA LEU A 6 17.58 -17.25 -5.38
C LEU A 6 16.30 -16.58 -4.84
N HIS A 7 15.98 -15.39 -5.37
CA HIS A 7 14.77 -14.66 -4.97
C HIS A 7 13.49 -15.35 -5.46
N ASN A 8 13.53 -16.06 -6.60
CA ASN A 8 12.39 -16.84 -7.07
C ASN A 8 12.05 -17.99 -6.11
N PHE A 9 13.06 -18.74 -5.67
CA PHE A 9 12.86 -19.83 -4.73
C PHE A 9 12.32 -19.32 -3.40
N GLN A 10 12.95 -18.29 -2.83
CA GLN A 10 12.50 -17.64 -1.60
C GLN A 10 11.07 -17.09 -1.73
N PHE A 11 10.72 -16.46 -2.85
CA PHE A 11 9.38 -15.92 -3.07
C PHE A 11 8.33 -17.02 -3.08
N ARG A 12 8.59 -18.14 -3.77
CA ARG A 12 7.64 -19.26 -3.83
C ARG A 12 7.47 -19.96 -2.49
N GLU A 13 8.57 -20.15 -1.76
CA GLU A 13 8.57 -20.81 -0.46
C GLU A 13 7.94 -19.92 0.63
N ASN A 14 8.37 -18.67 0.72
CA ASN A 14 8.01 -17.78 1.83
C ASN A 14 6.79 -16.90 1.56
N GLY A 15 6.44 -16.67 0.29
CA GLY A 15 5.36 -15.75 -0.12
C GLY A 15 5.81 -14.30 -0.27
N PHE A 16 7.09 -14.03 0.01
CA PHE A 16 7.72 -12.72 -0.16
C PHE A 16 9.21 -12.91 -0.51
N ALA A 17 9.81 -11.88 -1.10
CA ALA A 17 11.24 -11.81 -1.32
C ALA A 17 11.72 -10.36 -1.10
N VAL A 18 12.92 -10.21 -0.53
CA VAL A 18 13.55 -8.90 -0.32
C VAL A 18 14.60 -8.70 -1.39
N ILE A 19 14.51 -7.62 -2.16
CA ILE A 19 15.48 -7.28 -3.21
C ILE A 19 16.20 -5.97 -2.81
N PRO A 20 17.37 -6.05 -2.14
CA PRO A 20 18.11 -4.86 -1.74
C PRO A 20 18.56 -4.04 -2.95
N GLY A 21 18.52 -2.71 -2.83
CA GLY A 21 19.00 -1.80 -3.89
C GLY A 21 18.20 -1.89 -5.21
N PHE A 22 16.93 -2.31 -5.15
CA PHE A 22 16.07 -2.40 -6.34
C PHE A 22 15.89 -1.05 -7.04
N LEU A 23 15.70 0.01 -6.24
CA LEU A 23 15.78 1.39 -6.71
C LEU A 23 17.14 1.98 -6.34
N SER A 24 17.65 2.83 -7.22
CA SER A 24 18.78 3.71 -6.94
C SER A 24 18.39 4.80 -5.96
N GLN A 25 19.39 5.40 -5.31
CA GLN A 25 19.17 6.52 -4.40
C GLN A 25 18.46 7.70 -5.09
N THR A 26 18.80 7.99 -6.35
CA THR A 26 18.15 9.04 -7.15
C THR A 26 16.67 8.74 -7.39
N GLU A 27 16.32 7.51 -7.78
CA GLU A 27 14.91 7.13 -7.96
C GLU A 27 14.13 7.25 -6.64
N VAL A 28 14.74 6.90 -5.51
CA VAL A 28 14.12 7.06 -4.19
C VAL A 28 13.91 8.55 -3.86
N GLU A 29 14.89 9.40 -4.11
CA GLU A 29 14.80 10.84 -3.88
C GLU A 29 13.73 11.50 -4.76
N GLU A 30 13.63 11.12 -6.03
CA GLU A 30 12.58 11.59 -6.94
C GLU A 30 11.17 11.23 -6.44
N LEU A 31 10.96 10.00 -5.94
CA LEU A 31 9.69 9.59 -5.34
C LEU A 31 9.36 10.38 -4.07
N LYS A 32 10.37 10.63 -3.22
CA LYS A 32 10.20 11.43 -1.99
C LYS A 32 9.86 12.87 -2.32
N ASP A 33 10.51 13.46 -3.31
CA ASP A 33 10.28 14.85 -3.69
C ASP A 33 8.92 15.02 -4.37
N ALA A 34 8.52 14.10 -5.24
CA ALA A 34 7.14 14.06 -5.76
C ALA A 34 6.12 13.95 -4.63
N THR A 35 6.36 13.08 -3.64
CA THR A 35 5.50 12.95 -2.45
C THR A 35 5.39 14.27 -1.68
N LYS A 36 6.52 14.95 -1.39
CA LYS A 36 6.51 16.24 -0.69
C LYS A 36 5.75 17.31 -1.47
N GLN A 37 5.93 17.36 -2.78
CA GLN A 37 5.23 18.32 -3.64
C GLN A 37 3.72 18.06 -3.64
N LEU A 38 3.30 16.81 -3.75
CA LEU A 38 1.89 16.41 -3.65
C LEU A 38 1.27 16.82 -2.31
N VAL A 39 1.96 16.49 -1.21
CA VAL A 39 1.52 16.83 0.14
C VAL A 39 1.44 18.34 0.30
N SER A 40 2.48 19.09 -0.06
CA SER A 40 2.47 20.56 0.04
C SER A 40 1.38 21.21 -0.80
N LYS A 41 1.14 20.71 -2.02
CA LYS A 41 0.17 21.28 -2.96
C LYS A 41 -1.27 21.01 -2.56
N TYR A 42 -1.55 19.82 -2.02
CA TYR A 42 -2.93 19.35 -1.88
C TYR A 42 -3.35 19.09 -0.43
N CYS A 43 -2.42 18.91 0.51
CA CYS A 43 -2.79 18.49 1.87
C CYS A 43 -3.73 19.48 2.56
N ARG A 44 -3.55 20.79 2.36
CA ARG A 44 -4.43 21.82 2.94
C ARG A 44 -5.84 21.82 2.35
N ASP A 45 -5.98 21.44 1.08
CA ASP A 45 -7.25 21.43 0.36
C ASP A 45 -7.95 20.05 0.43
N MET A 46 -7.26 19.02 0.94
CA MET A 46 -7.81 17.68 1.09
C MET A 46 -8.81 17.63 2.26
N PRO A 47 -10.01 17.07 2.05
CA PRO A 47 -10.92 16.72 3.14
C PRO A 47 -10.22 15.85 4.19
N ILE A 48 -10.52 16.11 5.47
CA ILE A 48 -10.01 15.30 6.58
C ILE A 48 -10.83 14.01 6.62
N SER A 49 -10.26 12.93 6.09
CA SER A 49 -10.84 11.59 6.09
C SER A 49 -9.91 10.61 6.80
N ILE A 50 -10.45 9.83 7.74
CA ILE A 50 -9.73 8.79 8.49
C ILE A 50 -10.00 7.44 7.83
N PHE A 51 -8.96 6.61 7.69
CA PHE A 51 -9.14 5.23 7.25
C PHE A 51 -9.38 4.32 8.46
N SER A 52 -10.64 4.13 8.88
CA SER A 52 -11.00 3.14 9.91
C SER A 52 -12.01 2.10 9.38
N GLY A 53 -12.01 0.91 9.99
CA GLY A 53 -13.00 -0.13 9.71
C GLY A 53 -13.58 -0.63 11.03
N LYS A 54 -14.90 -0.53 11.21
CA LYS A 54 -15.61 -1.09 12.38
C LYS A 54 -16.10 -2.50 12.09
N LYS A 55 -15.95 -3.42 13.05
CA LYS A 55 -16.60 -4.75 13.04
C LYS A 55 -18.04 -4.61 13.52
N THR A 56 -19.01 -5.27 12.87
CA THR A 56 -20.37 -5.40 13.42
C THR A 56 -20.52 -6.69 14.22
N GLU A 57 -21.56 -6.77 15.05
CA GLU A 57 -21.80 -7.82 16.05
C GLU A 57 -22.00 -9.23 15.45
N GLU A 58 -22.26 -9.36 14.14
CA GLU A 58 -22.54 -10.65 13.47
C GLU A 58 -21.28 -11.34 12.88
N GLY A 59 -20.07 -10.88 13.23
CA GLY A 59 -18.83 -11.43 12.68
C GLY A 59 -18.58 -11.08 11.20
N ARG A 60 -19.51 -10.37 10.54
CA ARG A 60 -19.27 -9.63 9.32
C ARG A 60 -18.69 -8.26 9.68
N THR A 61 -17.72 -7.77 8.91
CA THR A 61 -17.27 -6.39 9.03
C THR A 61 -18.06 -5.57 8.02
N VAL A 62 -19.15 -4.92 8.46
CA VAL A 62 -19.84 -3.92 7.61
C VAL A 62 -19.04 -2.63 7.71
N LEU A 63 -18.50 -2.18 6.58
CA LEU A 63 -17.70 -0.96 6.47
C LEU A 63 -18.62 0.27 6.41
N GLU A 64 -19.38 0.56 7.49
CA GLU A 64 -20.37 1.65 7.50
C GLU A 64 -19.76 3.06 7.46
N ASP A 65 -18.45 3.20 7.74
CA ASP A 65 -17.76 4.50 7.82
C ASP A 65 -16.75 4.77 6.68
N ARG A 66 -16.76 3.99 5.58
CA ARG A 66 -15.98 4.38 4.39
C ARG A 66 -16.77 5.38 3.58
N ASP A 67 -16.61 6.65 3.94
CA ASP A 67 -17.15 7.79 3.19
C ASP A 67 -16.84 7.64 1.68
N ASN A 68 -17.70 8.18 0.81
CA ASN A 68 -17.52 8.20 -0.64
C ASN A 68 -16.13 8.75 -1.04
N TYR A 69 -15.51 9.55 -0.16
CA TYR A 69 -14.12 9.95 -0.28
C TYR A 69 -13.12 8.79 -0.39
N PHE A 70 -13.28 7.69 0.34
CA PHE A 70 -12.43 6.51 0.15
C PHE A 70 -12.85 5.71 -1.08
N LEU A 71 -14.14 5.41 -1.26
CA LEU A 71 -14.59 4.54 -2.35
C LEU A 71 -14.28 5.14 -3.72
N ASP A 72 -14.46 6.46 -3.89
CA ASP A 72 -14.17 7.16 -5.14
C ASP A 72 -12.69 7.52 -5.30
N SER A 73 -11.80 7.05 -4.43
CA SER A 73 -10.36 7.35 -4.50
C SER A 73 -9.57 6.43 -5.43
N ALA A 74 -10.19 5.36 -5.94
CA ALA A 74 -9.52 4.33 -6.75
C ALA A 74 -8.77 4.90 -7.97
N ASP A 75 -9.31 5.96 -8.58
CA ASP A 75 -8.76 6.64 -9.75
C ASP A 75 -8.32 8.08 -9.44
N LYS A 76 -7.98 8.38 -8.18
CA LYS A 76 -7.55 9.72 -7.72
C LYS A 76 -6.33 9.63 -6.82
N ILE A 77 -5.76 10.80 -6.51
CA ILE A 77 -4.78 10.97 -5.43
C ILE A 77 -5.48 11.73 -4.30
N ARG A 78 -5.61 11.07 -3.17
CA ARG A 78 -6.31 11.51 -1.96
C ARG A 78 -5.46 11.17 -0.74
N GLY A 79 -5.55 12.03 0.27
CA GLY A 79 -4.86 11.84 1.54
C GLY A 79 -5.79 11.25 2.58
N PHE A 80 -5.24 10.38 3.43
CA PHE A 80 -5.94 9.76 4.53
C PHE A 80 -5.13 9.97 5.80
N TYR A 81 -5.79 10.44 6.85
CA TYR A 81 -5.16 10.87 8.09
C TYR A 81 -5.12 9.75 9.12
N GLU A 82 -4.14 9.82 10.02
CA GLU A 82 -4.07 8.97 11.20
C GLU A 82 -5.28 9.21 12.10
N GLU A 83 -5.92 8.12 12.56
CA GLU A 83 -7.09 8.19 13.43
C GLU A 83 -6.77 8.92 14.74
N SER A 84 -5.59 8.68 15.30
CA SER A 84 -5.10 9.33 16.53
C SER A 84 -4.76 10.81 16.34
N ALA A 85 -4.63 11.29 15.11
CA ALA A 85 -4.26 12.67 14.81
C ALA A 85 -5.47 13.58 14.54
N VAL A 86 -6.69 13.04 14.51
CA VAL A 86 -7.91 13.77 14.16
C VAL A 86 -8.94 13.63 15.28
N VAL A 87 -9.46 14.77 15.77
CA VAL A 87 -10.57 14.83 16.74
C VAL A 87 -11.59 15.84 16.24
N ASP A 88 -12.87 15.46 16.24
CA ASP A 88 -14.00 16.29 15.77
C ASP A 88 -13.77 16.88 14.37
N GLY A 89 -13.19 16.08 13.46
CA GLY A 89 -12.90 16.48 12.08
C GLY A 89 -11.77 17.50 11.94
N LYS A 90 -10.95 17.71 12.98
CA LYS A 90 -9.81 18.62 12.97
C LYS A 90 -8.52 17.87 13.30
N VAL A 91 -7.45 18.20 12.59
CA VAL A 91 -6.11 17.71 12.93
C VAL A 91 -5.66 18.35 14.24
N ILE A 92 -5.29 17.52 15.20
CA ILE A 92 -4.86 17.95 16.54
C ILE A 92 -3.35 17.78 16.78
N VAL A 93 -2.62 17.17 15.83
CA VAL A 93 -1.18 16.94 15.96
C VAL A 93 -0.42 17.64 14.85
N GLY A 94 0.43 18.59 15.23
CA GLY A 94 1.35 19.28 14.32
C GLY A 94 0.66 19.94 13.13
N ASP A 95 1.36 19.96 12.00
CA ASP A 95 0.81 20.39 10.71
C ASP A 95 0.02 19.25 10.07
N GLN A 96 -0.98 19.58 9.25
CA GLN A 96 -1.84 18.62 8.56
C GLN A 96 -1.05 17.54 7.81
N GLU A 97 0.10 17.90 7.24
CA GLU A 97 1.02 16.98 6.55
C GLU A 97 1.57 15.87 7.47
N LYS A 98 1.84 16.20 8.73
CA LYS A 98 2.38 15.28 9.74
C LYS A 98 1.30 14.36 10.33
N ALA A 99 0.02 14.63 10.03
CA ALA A 99 -1.10 13.80 10.41
C ALA A 99 -1.50 12.81 9.31
N LEU A 100 -0.88 12.86 8.12
CA LEU A 100 -1.15 11.90 7.04
C LEU A 100 -0.64 10.51 7.40
N ASN A 101 -1.51 9.50 7.26
CA ASN A 101 -1.19 8.08 7.28
C ASN A 101 -0.78 7.58 5.90
N LYS A 102 -1.49 7.99 4.84
CA LYS A 102 -1.18 7.59 3.47
C LYS A 102 -1.73 8.57 2.42
N ILE A 103 -1.17 8.49 1.22
CA ILE A 103 -1.76 9.07 0.00
C ILE A 103 -1.96 7.97 -1.06
N GLY A 104 -3.08 8.00 -1.78
CA GLY A 104 -3.45 6.98 -2.76
C GLY A 104 -4.74 7.33 -3.51
N HIS A 105 -5.23 6.55 -4.46
CA HIS A 105 -4.77 5.20 -4.83
C HIS A 105 -4.23 5.12 -6.27
N ALA A 106 -4.12 6.24 -6.98
CA ALA A 106 -3.72 6.28 -8.39
C ALA A 106 -2.43 7.08 -8.69
N LEU A 107 -1.49 7.15 -7.74
CA LEU A 107 -0.17 7.77 -7.96
C LEU A 107 0.53 7.24 -9.22
N HIS A 108 0.50 5.92 -9.44
CA HIS A 108 1.07 5.27 -10.62
C HIS A 108 0.50 5.78 -11.96
N LYS A 109 -0.67 6.42 -11.94
CA LYS A 109 -1.36 6.93 -13.13
C LYS A 109 -1.14 8.43 -13.33
N PHE A 110 -1.14 9.21 -12.24
CA PHE A 110 -1.18 10.67 -12.30
C PHE A 110 0.11 11.36 -11.87
N GLU A 111 1.08 10.64 -11.32
CA GLU A 111 2.36 11.21 -10.89
C GLU A 111 3.52 10.58 -11.64
N ASP A 112 4.25 11.41 -12.39
CA ASP A 112 5.25 10.93 -13.34
C ASP A 112 6.34 10.10 -12.68
N ALA A 113 6.85 10.50 -11.50
CA ALA A 113 7.87 9.74 -10.78
C ALA A 113 7.37 8.33 -10.42
N PHE A 114 6.16 8.23 -9.86
CA PHE A 114 5.55 6.94 -9.51
C PHE A 114 5.22 6.11 -10.74
N ARG A 115 4.75 6.74 -11.82
CA ARG A 115 4.47 6.09 -13.10
C ARG A 115 5.73 5.50 -13.71
N GLN A 116 6.82 6.26 -13.75
CA GLN A 116 8.09 5.81 -14.31
C GLN A 116 8.61 4.55 -13.60
N VAL A 117 8.56 4.52 -12.27
CA VAL A 117 8.97 3.34 -11.50
C VAL A 117 8.01 2.16 -11.71
N SER A 118 6.69 2.40 -11.58
CA SER A 118 5.64 1.36 -11.67
C SER A 118 5.65 0.61 -13.00
N PHE A 119 5.99 1.32 -14.09
CA PHE A 119 6.05 0.75 -15.44
C PHE A 119 7.50 0.54 -15.95
N SER A 120 8.48 0.56 -15.04
CA SER A 120 9.89 0.38 -15.40
C SER A 120 10.21 -1.05 -15.88
N PRO A 121 11.25 -1.24 -16.70
CA PRO A 121 11.73 -2.56 -17.08
C PRO A 121 12.09 -3.46 -15.88
N LYS A 122 12.59 -2.88 -14.78
CA LYS A 122 12.94 -3.61 -13.55
C LYS A 122 11.72 -4.26 -12.90
N VAL A 123 10.61 -3.51 -12.78
CA VAL A 123 9.34 -4.04 -12.25
C VAL A 123 8.80 -5.13 -13.16
N LYS A 124 8.82 -4.90 -14.48
CA LYS A 124 8.39 -5.89 -15.47
C LYS A 124 9.18 -7.20 -15.33
N GLU A 125 10.50 -7.13 -15.22
CA GLU A 125 11.35 -8.32 -15.04
C GLU A 125 10.99 -9.11 -13.77
N VAL A 126 10.72 -8.41 -12.65
CA VAL A 126 10.28 -9.06 -11.41
C VAL A 126 8.95 -9.79 -11.61
N VAL A 127 7.97 -9.14 -12.22
CA VAL A 127 6.66 -9.76 -12.48
C VAL A 127 6.80 -11.01 -13.37
N GLU A 128 7.55 -10.90 -14.46
CA GLU A 128 7.75 -12.00 -15.41
C GLU A 128 8.50 -13.18 -14.78
N ARG A 129 9.43 -12.91 -13.87
CA ARG A 129 10.20 -13.97 -13.21
C ARG A 129 9.48 -14.60 -12.03
N LEU A 130 8.73 -13.83 -11.24
CA LEU A 130 8.14 -14.32 -9.99
C LEU A 130 6.73 -14.87 -10.17
N THR A 131 6.02 -14.49 -11.23
CA THR A 131 4.60 -14.82 -11.41
C THR A 131 4.32 -15.52 -12.74
N THR A 132 3.11 -16.05 -12.88
CA THR A 132 2.59 -16.58 -14.15
C THR A 132 1.53 -15.64 -14.76
N MET A 133 1.53 -14.37 -14.37
CA MET A 133 0.53 -13.40 -14.83
C MET A 133 0.71 -13.11 -16.32
N LYS A 134 -0.35 -13.32 -17.10
CA LYS A 134 -0.33 -13.08 -18.56
C LYS A 134 -0.54 -11.61 -18.92
N ARG A 135 -1.33 -10.89 -18.12
CA ARG A 135 -1.71 -9.49 -18.36
C ARG A 135 -1.65 -8.70 -17.04
N PRO A 136 -0.46 -8.52 -16.45
CA PRO A 136 -0.32 -7.77 -15.22
C PRO A 136 -0.81 -6.34 -15.42
N THR A 137 -1.63 -5.85 -14.49
CA THR A 137 -2.18 -4.49 -14.48
C THR A 137 -1.97 -3.89 -13.10
N VAL A 138 -1.51 -2.63 -13.04
CA VAL A 138 -1.38 -1.91 -11.77
C VAL A 138 -2.78 -1.44 -11.36
N MET A 139 -3.31 -2.05 -10.29
CA MET A 139 -4.66 -1.72 -9.78
C MET A 139 -4.65 -0.59 -8.75
N GLN A 140 -3.56 -0.43 -8.02
CA GLN A 140 -3.48 0.48 -6.89
C GLN A 140 -2.02 0.86 -6.63
N SER A 141 -1.79 2.08 -6.17
CA SER A 141 -0.52 2.57 -5.65
C SER A 141 -0.76 3.53 -4.50
N MET A 142 0.06 3.46 -3.46
CA MET A 142 -0.03 4.34 -2.30
C MET A 142 1.36 4.64 -1.74
N VAL A 143 1.51 5.80 -1.11
CA VAL A 143 2.62 6.08 -0.19
C VAL A 143 2.07 5.96 1.22
N ILE A 144 2.76 5.19 2.06
CA ILE A 144 2.41 5.00 3.46
C ILE A 144 3.41 5.79 4.30
N PHE A 145 2.91 6.70 5.11
CA PHE A 145 3.71 7.44 6.07
C PHE A 145 3.73 6.68 7.39
N LYS A 146 4.93 6.53 7.97
CA LYS A 146 5.12 6.07 9.34
C LYS A 146 5.57 7.26 10.18
N GLN A 147 4.64 8.17 10.42
CA GLN A 147 4.92 9.41 11.13
C GLN A 147 5.49 9.10 12.52
N PRO A 148 6.59 9.76 12.94
CA PRO A 148 7.16 9.53 14.26
C PRO A 148 6.11 9.72 15.35
N LYS A 149 6.04 8.77 16.30
CA LYS A 149 5.14 8.77 17.48
C LYS A 149 3.64 8.60 17.22
N VAL A 150 3.16 8.87 16.00
CA VAL A 150 1.72 8.86 15.66
C VAL A 150 1.36 7.77 14.65
N GLY A 151 2.34 7.26 13.90
CA GLY A 151 2.14 6.27 12.85
C GLY A 151 1.43 5.02 13.36
N GLY A 152 0.26 4.73 12.79
CA GLY A 152 -0.58 3.60 13.22
C GLY A 152 0.02 2.23 12.90
N GLU A 153 -0.27 1.25 13.76
CA GLU A 153 0.00 -0.17 13.48
C GLU A 153 -0.90 -0.66 12.33
N VAL A 154 -0.33 -1.43 11.41
CA VAL A 154 -1.12 -2.17 10.42
C VAL A 154 -1.29 -3.59 10.92
N LYS A 155 -2.52 -3.98 11.25
CA LYS A 155 -2.85 -5.32 11.75
C LYS A 155 -2.50 -6.40 10.71
N PRO A 156 -2.19 -7.64 11.14
CA PRO A 156 -1.99 -8.76 10.22
C PRO A 156 -3.16 -8.92 9.26
N HIS A 157 -2.86 -9.04 7.96
CA HIS A 157 -3.88 -9.16 6.91
C HIS A 157 -3.29 -9.85 5.66
N GLN A 158 -4.17 -10.20 4.72
CA GLN A 158 -3.83 -10.57 3.35
C GLN A 158 -4.32 -9.46 2.42
N ASP A 159 -3.52 -9.04 1.44
CA ASP A 159 -3.97 -8.01 0.47
C ASP A 159 -5.22 -8.46 -0.30
N ALA A 160 -5.32 -9.76 -0.59
CA ALA A 160 -6.49 -10.38 -1.21
C ALA A 160 -7.78 -10.23 -0.38
N SER A 161 -7.70 -9.92 0.92
CA SER A 161 -8.86 -9.58 1.74
C SER A 161 -9.53 -8.29 1.26
N TYR A 162 -8.76 -7.36 0.70
CA TYR A 162 -9.22 -6.07 0.19
C TYR A 162 -9.32 -6.03 -1.33
N LEU A 163 -8.38 -6.67 -2.03
CA LEU A 163 -8.24 -6.67 -3.50
C LEU A 163 -8.60 -8.04 -4.08
N TYR A 164 -9.74 -8.60 -3.69
CA TYR A 164 -10.12 -9.96 -4.07
C TYR A 164 -10.19 -10.17 -5.59
N THR A 165 -9.63 -11.29 -6.06
CA THR A 165 -9.77 -11.78 -7.43
C THR A 165 -10.09 -13.28 -7.42
N GLU A 166 -10.60 -13.77 -8.56
CA GLU A 166 -10.82 -15.20 -8.80
C GLU A 166 -10.03 -15.65 -10.05
N PRO A 167 -9.07 -16.59 -9.92
CA PRO A 167 -8.58 -17.20 -8.67
C PRO A 167 -7.85 -16.17 -7.78
N THR A 168 -7.73 -16.45 -6.47
CA THR A 168 -6.99 -15.60 -5.51
C THR A 168 -5.49 -15.90 -5.49
N SER A 169 -5.09 -17.15 -5.68
CA SER A 169 -3.69 -17.54 -5.67
C SER A 169 -3.03 -17.16 -7.01
N GLY A 170 -1.87 -16.50 -6.93
CA GLY A 170 -1.06 -16.14 -8.10
C GLY A 170 -1.60 -15.00 -8.98
N SER A 171 -2.69 -14.35 -8.58
CA SER A 171 -3.37 -13.27 -9.31
C SER A 171 -3.03 -11.87 -8.83
N LEU A 172 -2.42 -11.75 -7.64
CA LEU A 172 -2.01 -10.49 -7.02
C LEU A 172 -0.52 -10.57 -6.64
N LEU A 173 0.18 -9.45 -6.82
CA LEU A 173 1.56 -9.28 -6.39
C LEU A 173 1.70 -7.88 -5.80
N GLY A 174 2.13 -7.79 -4.54
CA GLY A 174 2.45 -6.53 -3.88
C GLY A 174 3.89 -6.13 -4.12
N PHE A 175 4.12 -4.87 -4.49
CA PHE A 175 5.43 -4.23 -4.43
C PHE A 175 5.45 -3.27 -3.25
N TRP A 176 6.32 -3.52 -2.29
CA TRP A 176 6.62 -2.59 -1.22
C TRP A 176 8.04 -2.07 -1.39
N ILE A 177 8.19 -0.76 -1.50
CA ILE A 177 9.47 -0.08 -1.76
C ILE A 177 9.74 0.84 -0.58
N ALA A 178 10.87 0.62 0.10
CA ALA A 178 11.36 1.50 1.14
C ALA A 178 11.79 2.84 0.53
N LEU A 179 11.15 3.94 0.94
CA LEU A 179 11.61 5.31 0.64
C LEU A 179 12.51 5.88 1.74
N ASP A 180 12.46 5.27 2.91
CA ASP A 180 13.32 5.50 4.06
C ASP A 180 13.74 4.13 4.62
N ASP A 181 14.84 4.09 5.36
CA ASP A 181 15.29 2.87 6.04
C ASP A 181 14.16 2.32 6.92
N ALA A 182 13.86 1.04 6.78
CA ALA A 182 12.83 0.35 7.56
C ALA A 182 13.48 -0.66 8.51
N ASN A 183 13.27 -0.47 9.81
CA ASN A 183 13.85 -1.27 10.87
C ASN A 183 12.81 -1.58 11.97
N LEU A 184 13.24 -2.32 12.98
CA LEU A 184 12.37 -2.76 14.08
C LEU A 184 11.81 -1.59 14.91
N GLU A 185 12.50 -0.45 14.92
CA GLU A 185 12.15 0.72 15.74
C GLU A 185 11.17 1.66 15.02
N ASN A 186 11.15 1.67 13.69
CA ASN A 186 10.30 2.56 12.90
C ASN A 186 9.20 1.86 12.08
N GLY A 187 8.96 0.58 12.37
CA GLY A 187 7.80 -0.17 11.87
C GLY A 187 8.04 -0.85 10.52
N CYS A 188 9.14 -1.59 10.39
CA CYS A 188 9.35 -2.51 9.26
C CYS A 188 8.23 -3.55 9.11
N LEU A 189 8.14 -4.17 7.94
CA LEU A 189 7.19 -5.23 7.68
C LEU A 189 7.55 -6.52 8.43
N TYR A 190 6.51 -7.25 8.82
CA TYR A 190 6.60 -8.62 9.31
C TYR A 190 5.75 -9.51 8.41
N PHE A 191 6.27 -10.71 8.12
CA PHE A 191 5.58 -11.72 7.33
C PHE A 191 5.59 -13.04 8.10
N THR A 192 4.53 -13.82 7.96
CA THR A 192 4.52 -15.23 8.34
C THR A 192 4.95 -16.04 7.13
N PRO A 193 6.17 -16.61 7.08
CA PRO A 193 6.63 -17.35 5.91
C PRO A 193 5.69 -18.50 5.57
N ALA A 194 5.50 -18.75 4.27
CA ALA A 194 4.67 -19.82 3.72
C ALA A 194 3.15 -19.71 4.01
N SER A 195 2.67 -18.64 4.65
CA SER A 195 1.24 -18.49 4.96
C SER A 195 0.34 -18.35 3.73
N HIS A 196 0.91 -18.14 2.54
CA HIS A 196 0.20 -18.12 1.26
C HIS A 196 -0.03 -19.51 0.66
N GLN A 197 0.67 -20.54 1.13
CA GLN A 197 0.68 -21.87 0.49
C GLN A 197 -0.61 -22.67 0.70
N ASP A 198 -1.35 -22.40 1.78
CA ASP A 198 -2.62 -23.09 2.04
C ASP A 198 -3.76 -22.64 1.11
N GLY A 199 -3.54 -21.55 0.34
CA GLY A 199 -4.51 -20.96 -0.57
C GLY A 199 -5.75 -20.39 0.12
N LYS A 200 -5.76 -20.30 1.45
CA LYS A 200 -6.91 -19.84 2.22
C LYS A 200 -6.94 -18.33 2.29
N LEU A 201 -8.13 -17.78 2.05
CA LEU A 201 -8.45 -16.40 2.36
C LEU A 201 -9.16 -16.36 3.71
N TYR A 202 -8.49 -15.85 4.74
CA TYR A 202 -8.99 -15.85 6.11
C TYR A 202 -10.09 -14.80 6.35
N GLN A 203 -10.06 -13.72 5.58
CA GLN A 203 -11.04 -12.65 5.66
C GLN A 203 -11.26 -12.06 4.27
N ARG A 204 -12.52 -11.73 3.93
CA ARG A 204 -12.89 -11.01 2.71
C ARG A 204 -13.73 -9.79 3.09
N TYR A 205 -13.29 -8.62 2.67
CA TYR A 205 -14.09 -7.39 2.73
C TYR A 205 -14.82 -7.24 1.40
N ALA A 206 -16.15 -7.34 1.42
CA ALA A 206 -16.98 -7.08 0.26
C ALA A 206 -17.46 -5.63 0.30
N TYR A 207 -17.37 -4.95 -0.84
CA TYR A 207 -17.98 -3.64 -1.04
C TYR A 207 -19.29 -3.85 -1.79
N ASN A 208 -20.40 -3.35 -1.24
CA ASN A 208 -21.67 -3.30 -1.96
C ASN A 208 -21.61 -2.14 -2.95
N ILE A 209 -20.97 -2.37 -4.09
CA ILE A 209 -21.01 -1.46 -5.23
C ILE A 209 -22.16 -1.95 -6.10
N PHE A 210 -23.35 -1.42 -5.85
CA PHE A 210 -24.53 -1.62 -6.71
C PHE A 210 -24.60 -0.50 -7.74
#